data_AF-A0AAF3ES96-F1
#
_entry.id   AF-A0AAF3ES96-F1
#
_cell.length_a   1.000
_cell.length_b   1.000
_cell.length_c   1.000
_cell.angle_alpha   90.00
_cell.angle_beta   90.00
_cell.angle_gamma   90.00
#
_symmetry.space_group_name_H-M   'P 1'
#
loop_
_entity.id
_entity.type
_entity.pdbx_description
1 polymer ?
#
loop_
_entity_poly.entity_id
_entity_poly.type
_entity_poly.pdbx_seq_one_letter_code
_entity_poly.pdbx_strand_id
1 'polypeptide(L)'
;MKRHSRQLFIRLLSFFVLASLILWMFVSIGFFTGKTRDELEDAVIERSPILVHSFCGKFKTCYKIIDTARRNGETFEIWRDMVPDDLTDGTLTRVWLSPPVDLSFKNVDTSRWNVNKRVMVTPVMMYMITSGYMLEILNYHSLNQILTFGLGGGALQHYVSQLDFQFNLTTIEIDPNIIEASQKFFDFEENENNHVIAADGIVLSERLKEEGFTFDFIILDASTTGDASKELICPIEEFLGEKIISTMSELVSPKGGIAVNIYALKNQKKHEERLKSLFAQHFASCLLLRYSEEQQLLVCSHRDGWNWESGRQRLFNNLLIHEKRIGIPIAENLMKLN
;
A
#
# COMPACT_ATOMS: atom_id res chain seq x y z
N MET A 1 75.78 -37.83 -13.84
CA MET A 1 74.91 -37.45 -12.71
C MET A 1 74.39 -36.00 -12.74
N LYS A 2 75.17 -34.96 -13.08
CA LYS A 2 74.72 -33.55 -12.99
C LYS A 2 73.57 -33.13 -13.93
N ARG A 3 73.45 -33.70 -15.14
CA ARG A 3 72.43 -33.31 -16.14
C ARG A 3 71.01 -33.80 -15.78
N HIS A 4 70.92 -34.98 -15.16
CA HIS A 4 69.64 -35.59 -14.76
C HIS A 4 69.03 -34.89 -13.54
N SER A 5 69.86 -34.48 -12.58
CA SER A 5 69.46 -33.67 -11.42
C SER A 5 68.93 -32.29 -11.83
N ARG A 6 69.55 -31.65 -12.85
CA ARG A 6 69.11 -30.34 -13.34
C ARG A 6 67.76 -30.39 -14.06
N GLN A 7 67.50 -31.45 -14.84
CA GLN A 7 66.19 -31.67 -15.46
C GLN A 7 65.10 -32.01 -14.44
N LEU A 8 65.44 -32.79 -13.41
CA LEU A 8 64.51 -33.10 -12.32
C LEU A 8 64.14 -31.83 -11.52
N PHE A 9 65.13 -30.97 -11.25
CA PHE A 9 64.93 -29.69 -10.58
C PHE A 9 64.04 -28.74 -11.38
N ILE A 10 64.25 -28.63 -12.70
CA ILE A 10 63.40 -27.81 -13.57
C ILE A 10 61.96 -28.33 -13.56
N ARG A 11 61.75 -29.65 -13.68
CA ARG A 11 60.40 -30.24 -13.65
C ARG A 11 59.69 -30.03 -12.31
N LEU A 12 60.41 -30.16 -11.19
CA LEU A 12 59.89 -29.87 -9.86
C LEU A 12 59.51 -28.38 -9.72
N LEU A 13 60.39 -27.48 -10.18
CA LEU A 13 60.12 -26.04 -10.15
C LEU A 13 58.90 -25.68 -11.00
N SER A 14 58.77 -26.24 -12.20
CA SER A 14 57.58 -26.06 -13.05
C SER A 14 56.30 -26.55 -12.39
N PHE A 15 56.35 -27.69 -11.69
CA PHE A 15 55.22 -28.23 -10.96
C PHE A 15 54.81 -27.33 -9.79
N PHE A 16 55.76 -26.80 -9.01
CA PHE A 16 55.47 -25.86 -7.92
C PHE A 16 54.90 -24.54 -8.43
N VAL A 17 55.42 -23.99 -9.55
CA VAL A 17 54.88 -22.76 -10.15
C VAL A 17 53.45 -23.01 -10.64
N LEU A 18 53.19 -24.11 -11.34
CA LEU A 18 51.84 -24.44 -11.81
C LEU A 18 50.87 -24.68 -10.65
N ALA A 19 51.30 -25.40 -9.61
CA ALA A 19 50.49 -25.62 -8.40
C ALA A 19 50.21 -24.30 -7.67
N SER A 20 51.17 -23.37 -7.61
CA SER A 20 50.99 -22.05 -7.02
C SER A 20 50.05 -21.15 -7.84
N LEU A 21 50.09 -21.23 -9.17
CA LEU A 21 49.18 -20.51 -10.05
C LEU A 21 47.76 -21.08 -9.97
N ILE A 22 47.61 -22.40 -9.87
CA ILE A 22 46.32 -23.06 -9.68
C ILE A 22 45.76 -22.71 -8.29
N LEU A 23 46.58 -22.77 -7.24
CA LEU A 23 46.19 -22.38 -5.89
C LEU A 23 45.82 -20.89 -5.84
N TRP A 24 46.60 -20.02 -6.49
CA TRP A 24 46.27 -18.60 -6.62
C TRP A 24 44.97 -18.40 -7.38
N MET A 25 44.73 -19.14 -8.47
CA MET A 25 43.47 -19.10 -9.21
C MET A 25 42.30 -19.56 -8.34
N PHE A 26 42.43 -20.63 -7.54
CA PHE A 26 41.40 -21.08 -6.61
C PHE A 26 41.21 -20.15 -5.40
N VAL A 27 42.28 -19.53 -4.89
CA VAL A 27 42.22 -18.53 -3.81
C VAL A 27 41.61 -17.23 -4.31
N SER A 28 41.95 -16.79 -5.53
CA SER A 28 41.34 -15.63 -6.17
C SER A 28 39.89 -15.89 -6.53
N ILE A 29 39.55 -17.06 -7.07
CA ILE A 29 38.16 -17.46 -7.31
C ILE A 29 37.41 -17.58 -5.97
N GLY A 30 38.03 -18.12 -4.92
CA GLY A 30 37.45 -18.25 -3.57
C GLY A 30 37.31 -16.92 -2.81
N PHE A 31 38.17 -15.93 -3.08
CA PHE A 31 38.00 -14.55 -2.62
C PHE A 31 36.91 -13.81 -3.42
N PHE A 32 36.63 -14.24 -4.64
CA PHE A 32 35.53 -13.73 -5.48
C PHE A 32 34.19 -14.45 -5.26
N THR A 33 34.13 -15.47 -4.40
CA THR A 33 32.86 -16.15 -4.05
C THR A 33 32.22 -15.49 -2.85
N GLY A 34 31.45 -14.44 -3.12
CA GLY A 34 30.41 -13.91 -2.23
C GLY A 34 30.65 -12.46 -1.87
N LYS A 35 29.95 -11.55 -2.57
CA LYS A 35 29.75 -10.22 -2.01
C LYS A 35 29.07 -10.35 -0.65
N THR A 36 29.44 -9.50 0.30
CA THR A 36 28.72 -9.42 1.57
C THR A 36 27.29 -8.95 1.33
N ARG A 37 26.40 -9.18 2.31
CA ARG A 37 25.03 -8.66 2.23
C ARG A 37 25.02 -7.15 2.00
N ASP A 38 25.86 -6.41 2.73
CA ASP A 38 25.97 -4.96 2.58
C ASP A 38 26.39 -4.54 1.18
N GLU A 39 27.37 -5.23 0.56
CA GLU A 39 27.82 -4.93 -0.81
C GLU A 39 26.73 -5.22 -1.87
N LEU A 40 25.79 -6.13 -1.57
CA LEU A 40 24.64 -6.41 -2.44
C LEU A 40 23.54 -5.37 -2.24
N GLU A 41 23.25 -4.99 -0.99
CA GLU A 41 22.30 -3.92 -0.66
C GLU A 41 22.77 -2.57 -1.23
N ASP A 42 24.05 -2.23 -1.11
CA ASP A 42 24.63 -1.01 -1.68
C ASP A 42 24.53 -1.02 -3.22
N ALA A 43 24.74 -2.17 -3.86
CA ALA A 43 24.55 -2.29 -5.30
C ALA A 43 23.08 -2.11 -5.74
N VAL A 44 22.11 -2.44 -4.87
CA VAL A 44 20.69 -2.13 -5.11
C VAL A 44 20.44 -0.62 -4.94
N ILE A 45 21.01 0.01 -3.91
CA ILE A 45 20.91 1.45 -3.67
C ILE A 45 21.51 2.25 -4.84
N GLU A 46 22.68 1.87 -5.33
CA GLU A 46 23.34 2.53 -6.46
C GLU A 46 22.52 2.49 -7.76
N ARG A 47 21.63 1.50 -7.90
CA ARG A 47 20.72 1.36 -9.05
C ARG A 47 19.36 2.01 -8.83
N SER A 48 19.07 2.43 -7.61
CA SER A 48 17.82 3.09 -7.23
C SER A 48 17.71 4.49 -7.86
N PRO A 49 16.56 4.90 -8.43
CA PRO A 49 15.32 4.12 -8.58
C PRO A 49 15.40 3.08 -9.71
N ILE A 50 14.87 1.88 -9.45
CA ILE A 50 14.87 0.74 -10.39
C ILE A 50 13.49 0.64 -11.05
N LEU A 51 13.41 0.84 -12.36
CA LEU A 51 12.20 0.55 -13.13
C LEU A 51 11.98 -0.97 -13.25
N VAL A 52 10.95 -1.49 -12.58
CA VAL A 52 10.57 -2.90 -12.62
C VAL A 52 9.70 -3.21 -13.84
N HIS A 53 8.70 -2.37 -14.09
CA HIS A 53 7.77 -2.57 -15.18
C HIS A 53 7.06 -1.28 -15.61
N SER A 54 6.48 -1.29 -16.80
CA SER A 54 5.54 -0.25 -17.25
C SER A 54 4.37 -0.90 -17.96
N PHE A 55 3.16 -0.42 -17.69
CA PHE A 55 1.94 -0.89 -18.32
C PHE A 55 0.95 0.27 -18.46
N CYS A 56 -0.09 0.11 -19.28
CA CYS A 56 -1.16 1.09 -19.37
C CYS A 56 -2.50 0.45 -19.05
N GLY A 57 -3.30 1.17 -18.29
CA GLY A 57 -4.63 0.78 -17.88
C GLY A 57 -5.66 0.92 -19.00
N LYS A 58 -6.87 0.44 -18.71
CA LYS A 58 -8.04 0.49 -19.58
C LYS A 58 -8.38 1.91 -20.06
N PHE A 59 -8.12 2.90 -19.20
CA PHE A 59 -8.42 4.31 -19.47
C PHE A 59 -7.24 5.09 -20.08
N LYS A 60 -6.23 4.39 -20.61
CA LYS A 60 -5.01 4.97 -21.24
C LYS A 60 -4.08 5.73 -20.28
N THR A 61 -4.35 5.73 -18.99
CA THR A 61 -3.35 6.10 -17.98
C THR A 61 -2.27 5.02 -17.97
N CYS A 62 -1.01 5.43 -18.06
CA CYS A 62 0.13 4.52 -17.97
C CYS A 62 0.76 4.60 -16.59
N TYR A 63 1.34 3.50 -16.14
CA TYR A 63 1.91 3.33 -14.81
C TYR A 63 3.31 2.73 -14.92
N LYS A 64 4.18 3.17 -14.02
CA LYS A 64 5.49 2.58 -13.76
C LYS A 64 5.50 1.90 -12.41
N ILE A 65 6.06 0.70 -12.37
CA ILE A 65 6.43 0.01 -11.12
C ILE A 65 7.89 0.32 -10.86
N ILE A 66 8.17 0.98 -9.74
CA ILE A 66 9.51 1.48 -9.41
C ILE A 66 9.90 0.99 -8.02
N ASP A 67 11.05 0.34 -7.91
CA ASP A 67 11.65 0.02 -6.62
C ASP A 67 12.64 1.10 -6.24
N THR A 68 12.49 1.67 -5.04
CA THR A 68 13.42 2.66 -4.50
C THR A 68 14.01 2.12 -3.21
N ALA A 69 15.34 2.08 -3.14
CA ALA A 69 16.10 1.64 -1.98
C ALA A 69 16.95 2.77 -1.42
N ARG A 70 17.14 2.75 -0.09
CA ARG A 70 18.07 3.63 0.62
C ARG A 70 18.63 2.96 1.86
N ARG A 71 19.70 3.55 2.40
CA ARG A 71 20.24 3.19 3.71
C ARG A 71 19.85 4.25 4.74
N ASN A 72 19.28 3.82 5.85
CA ASN A 72 18.89 4.67 6.98
C ASN A 72 19.62 4.19 8.24
N GLY A 73 20.78 4.81 8.51
CA GLY A 73 21.72 4.30 9.50
C GLY A 73 22.24 2.91 9.11
N GLU A 74 22.00 1.91 9.95
CA GLU A 74 22.34 0.51 9.67
C GLU A 74 21.23 -0.25 8.94
N THR A 75 20.05 0.36 8.77
CA THR A 75 18.88 -0.30 8.18
C THR A 75 18.85 -0.09 6.66
N PHE A 76 18.73 -1.18 5.91
CA PHE A 76 18.41 -1.16 4.49
C PHE A 76 16.89 -1.12 4.30
N GLU A 77 16.41 -0.07 3.64
CA GLU A 77 14.99 0.15 3.36
C GLU A 77 14.75 0.11 1.86
N ILE A 78 13.73 -0.62 1.44
CA ILE A 78 13.29 -0.68 0.04
C ILE A 78 11.77 -0.71 -0.03
N TRP A 79 11.22 0.04 -0.98
CA TRP A 79 9.79 0.04 -1.26
C TRP A 79 9.54 0.01 -2.76
N ARG A 80 8.35 -0.46 -3.11
CA ARG A 80 7.82 -0.51 -4.47
C ARG A 80 6.66 0.45 -4.61
N ASP A 81 6.73 1.29 -5.64
CA ASP A 81 5.72 2.27 -5.99
C ASP A 81 5.04 1.90 -7.30
N MET A 82 3.71 2.00 -7.33
CA MET A 82 2.93 2.14 -8.56
C MET A 82 2.71 3.64 -8.80
N VAL A 83 3.36 4.17 -9.83
CA VAL A 83 3.36 5.60 -10.14
C VAL A 83 2.67 5.81 -11.48
N PRO A 84 1.56 6.56 -11.56
CA PRO A 84 0.98 6.95 -12.83
C PRO A 84 1.90 7.96 -13.55
N ASP A 85 2.06 7.82 -14.87
CA ASP A 85 3.00 8.60 -15.69
C ASP A 85 2.68 10.10 -15.78
N ASP A 86 1.46 10.45 -15.43
CA ASP A 86 0.84 11.76 -15.63
C ASP A 86 0.71 12.55 -14.32
N LEU A 87 1.16 11.99 -13.20
CA LEU A 87 1.19 12.64 -11.90
C LEU A 87 2.65 12.92 -11.53
N THR A 88 3.06 14.19 -11.56
CA THR A 88 4.47 14.57 -11.36
C THR A 88 5.02 14.20 -9.98
N ASP A 89 4.16 14.09 -8.95
CA ASP A 89 4.56 13.84 -7.56
C ASP A 89 3.67 12.84 -6.80
N GLY A 90 2.83 12.05 -7.48
CA GLY A 90 1.88 11.18 -6.79
C GLY A 90 2.13 9.70 -7.01
N THR A 91 2.08 8.95 -5.92
CA THR A 91 2.15 7.48 -5.91
C THR A 91 0.75 6.93 -5.69
N LEU A 92 0.28 6.06 -6.59
CA LEU A 92 -1.02 5.40 -6.42
C LEU A 92 -0.95 4.36 -5.29
N THR A 93 0.15 3.61 -5.21
CA THR A 93 0.36 2.62 -4.15
C THR A 93 1.83 2.47 -3.83
N ARG A 94 2.15 2.45 -2.53
CA ARG A 94 3.48 2.17 -2.01
C ARG A 94 3.42 0.99 -1.06
N VAL A 95 4.34 0.04 -1.22
CA VAL A 95 4.52 -1.09 -0.29
C VAL A 95 6.00 -1.29 0.04
N TRP A 96 6.31 -1.77 1.24
CA TRP A 96 7.68 -2.16 1.57
C TRP A 96 7.99 -3.53 0.99
N LEU A 97 9.22 -3.75 0.56
CA LEU A 97 9.68 -5.09 0.15
C LEU A 97 10.42 -5.75 1.33
N SER A 98 10.34 -7.07 1.40
CA SER A 98 11.13 -7.90 2.30
C SER A 98 12.30 -8.50 1.53
N PRO A 99 13.54 -8.00 1.75
CA PRO A 99 14.72 -8.60 1.13
C PRO A 99 14.85 -10.07 1.55
N PRO A 100 15.35 -10.96 0.68
CA PRO A 100 15.65 -12.35 1.05
C PRO A 100 16.55 -12.42 2.30
N VAL A 101 16.29 -13.39 3.17
CA VAL A 101 17.12 -13.64 4.37
C VAL A 101 18.56 -13.92 3.95
N ASP A 102 18.74 -14.86 3.02
CA ASP A 102 20.02 -15.18 2.40
C ASP A 102 20.16 -14.42 1.06
N LEU A 103 20.48 -13.13 1.16
CA LEU A 103 20.70 -12.29 -0.02
C LEU A 103 21.99 -12.71 -0.75
N SER A 104 21.88 -12.89 -2.05
CA SER A 104 22.97 -13.31 -2.94
C SER A 104 22.77 -12.73 -4.34
N PHE A 105 23.79 -12.84 -5.20
CA PHE A 105 23.64 -12.47 -6.60
C PHE A 105 22.52 -13.19 -7.35
N LYS A 106 22.09 -14.38 -6.90
CA LYS A 106 21.04 -15.16 -7.56
C LYS A 106 19.65 -14.60 -7.32
N ASN A 107 19.45 -13.83 -6.25
CA ASN A 107 18.15 -13.32 -5.82
C ASN A 107 18.19 -11.81 -5.53
N VAL A 108 19.18 -11.08 -6.03
CA VAL A 108 19.30 -9.62 -5.89
C VAL A 108 18.32 -8.83 -6.78
N ASP A 109 17.65 -9.52 -7.70
CA ASP A 109 16.59 -8.93 -8.55
C ASP A 109 15.36 -8.58 -7.70
N THR A 110 15.22 -7.28 -7.40
CA THR A 110 14.18 -6.75 -6.51
C THR A 110 12.77 -6.95 -7.06
N SER A 111 12.61 -7.11 -8.38
CA SER A 111 11.31 -7.39 -9.01
C SER A 111 10.63 -8.65 -8.48
N ARG A 112 11.43 -9.56 -7.89
CA ARG A 112 10.99 -10.86 -7.34
C ARG A 112 10.93 -10.87 -5.81
N TRP A 113 11.20 -9.76 -5.15
CA TRP A 113 11.16 -9.69 -3.69
C TRP A 113 9.71 -9.59 -3.23
N ASN A 114 9.40 -10.31 -2.15
CA ASN A 114 8.07 -10.32 -1.58
C ASN A 114 7.74 -8.96 -0.96
N VAL A 115 6.46 -8.62 -0.97
CA VAL A 115 5.92 -7.47 -0.25
C VAL A 115 5.87 -7.78 1.25
N ASN A 116 6.33 -6.82 2.05
CA ASN A 116 6.14 -6.83 3.49
C ASN A 116 4.72 -6.38 3.84
N LYS A 117 3.78 -7.33 3.85
CA LYS A 117 2.35 -7.09 4.12
C LYS A 117 2.05 -6.58 5.54
N ARG A 118 3.00 -6.66 6.47
CA ARG A 118 2.82 -6.26 7.89
C ARG A 118 2.99 -4.75 8.12
N VAL A 119 3.53 -4.04 7.13
CA VAL A 119 3.85 -2.62 7.27
C VAL A 119 2.96 -1.82 6.32
N MET A 120 2.12 -0.97 6.90
CA MET A 120 1.36 0.03 6.15
C MET A 120 2.09 1.37 6.20
N VAL A 121 2.55 1.85 5.05
CA VAL A 121 3.36 3.08 4.96
C VAL A 121 2.63 4.30 4.42
N THR A 122 1.43 4.09 3.90
CA THR A 122 0.58 5.16 3.40
C THR A 122 -0.38 5.59 4.52
N PRO A 123 -0.20 6.77 5.14
CA PRO A 123 -0.98 7.16 6.31
C PRO A 123 -2.50 7.20 6.05
N VAL A 124 -2.92 7.62 4.85
CA VAL A 124 -4.35 7.65 4.50
C VAL A 124 -5.01 6.29 4.61
N MET A 125 -4.39 5.23 4.07
CA MET A 125 -4.90 3.86 4.14
C MET A 125 -5.00 3.37 5.59
N MET A 126 -4.03 3.74 6.43
CA MET A 126 -4.05 3.42 7.86
C MET A 126 -5.22 4.12 8.57
N TYR A 127 -5.44 5.41 8.30
CA TYR A 127 -6.52 6.17 8.90
C TYR A 127 -7.90 5.73 8.40
N MET A 128 -8.04 5.30 7.14
CA MET A 128 -9.28 4.72 6.61
C MET A 128 -9.77 3.57 7.48
N ILE A 129 -8.95 2.52 7.64
CA ILE A 129 -9.37 1.35 8.44
C ILE A 129 -9.45 1.67 9.94
N THR A 130 -8.51 2.47 10.45
CA THR A 130 -8.52 2.91 11.86
C THR A 130 -9.80 3.65 12.21
N SER A 131 -10.31 4.48 11.28
CA SER A 131 -11.51 5.29 11.56
C SER A 131 -12.74 4.42 11.84
N GLY A 132 -12.85 3.24 11.21
CA GLY A 132 -13.90 2.28 11.53
C GLY A 132 -13.87 1.82 13.00
N TYR A 133 -12.68 1.61 13.57
CA TYR A 133 -12.54 1.30 15.00
C TYR A 133 -12.71 2.51 15.90
N MET A 134 -12.22 3.69 15.47
CA MET A 134 -12.41 4.95 16.19
C MET A 134 -13.90 5.25 16.41
N LEU A 135 -14.73 4.98 15.40
CA LEU A 135 -16.18 5.16 15.46
C LEU A 135 -16.92 3.98 16.08
N GLU A 136 -16.25 2.92 16.57
CA GLU A 136 -16.90 1.68 17.02
C GLU A 136 -17.83 1.05 15.96
N ILE A 137 -17.50 1.21 14.68
CA ILE A 137 -18.18 0.53 13.56
C ILE A 137 -17.60 -0.88 13.42
N LEU A 138 -16.28 -0.98 13.40
CA LEU A 138 -15.56 -2.24 13.28
C LEU A 138 -15.35 -2.89 14.64
N ASN A 139 -15.39 -4.22 14.66
CA ASN A 139 -15.29 -5.05 15.84
C ASN A 139 -14.05 -5.96 15.77
N TYR A 140 -13.39 -6.17 16.90
CA TYR A 140 -12.20 -7.03 16.98
C TYR A 140 -12.50 -8.52 17.05
N HIS A 141 -13.74 -8.89 17.38
CA HIS A 141 -14.15 -10.24 17.75
C HIS A 141 -15.27 -10.80 16.87
N SER A 142 -15.74 -10.04 15.88
CA SER A 142 -16.72 -10.48 14.89
C SER A 142 -16.25 -10.16 13.48
N LEU A 143 -16.77 -10.91 12.50
CA LEU A 143 -16.55 -10.66 11.09
C LEU A 143 -17.14 -9.30 10.70
N ASN A 144 -16.31 -8.43 10.14
CA ASN A 144 -16.71 -7.11 9.63
C ASN A 144 -16.91 -7.18 8.12
N GLN A 145 -18.07 -6.75 7.61
CA GLN A 145 -18.33 -6.66 6.18
C GLN A 145 -17.85 -5.31 5.65
N ILE A 146 -16.82 -5.31 4.79
CA ILE A 146 -16.20 -4.09 4.26
C ILE A 146 -16.30 -4.07 2.74
N LEU A 147 -16.84 -2.98 2.20
CA LEU A 147 -16.80 -2.68 0.77
C LEU A 147 -15.76 -1.59 0.52
N THR A 148 -14.88 -1.79 -0.45
CA THR A 148 -13.90 -0.79 -0.86
C THR A 148 -14.05 -0.46 -2.34
N PHE A 149 -13.94 0.82 -2.69
CA PHE A 149 -13.90 1.29 -4.08
C PHE A 149 -12.48 1.75 -4.39
N GLY A 150 -11.83 1.10 -5.36
CA GLY A 150 -10.43 1.28 -5.70
C GLY A 150 -9.54 0.24 -5.01
N LEU A 151 -8.75 -0.49 -5.81
CA LEU A 151 -7.77 -1.47 -5.30
C LEU A 151 -6.36 -0.89 -5.22
N GLY A 152 -5.94 -0.15 -6.25
CA GLY A 152 -4.54 0.18 -6.46
C GLY A 152 -3.67 -1.09 -6.51
N GLY A 153 -2.53 -1.08 -5.82
CA GLY A 153 -1.69 -2.28 -5.64
C GLY A 153 -2.16 -3.22 -4.52
N GLY A 154 -3.31 -2.97 -3.88
CA GLY A 154 -3.86 -3.85 -2.84
C GLY A 154 -3.22 -3.70 -1.44
N ALA A 155 -2.50 -2.60 -1.19
CA ALA A 155 -1.76 -2.40 0.06
C ALA A 155 -2.66 -2.44 1.30
N LEU A 156 -3.83 -1.78 1.25
CA LEU A 156 -4.81 -1.81 2.33
C LEU A 156 -5.27 -3.26 2.62
N GLN A 157 -5.63 -3.99 1.57
CA GLN A 157 -6.10 -5.36 1.63
C GLN A 157 -5.02 -6.30 2.20
N HIS A 158 -3.75 -6.09 1.84
CA HIS A 158 -2.63 -6.82 2.45
C HIS A 158 -2.54 -6.56 3.93
N TYR A 159 -2.54 -5.28 4.33
CA TYR A 159 -2.36 -4.92 5.72
C TYR A 159 -3.45 -5.50 6.62
N VAL A 160 -4.71 -5.36 6.22
CA VAL A 160 -5.83 -5.92 6.99
C VAL A 160 -5.79 -7.45 7.05
N SER A 161 -5.28 -8.12 6.00
CA SER A 161 -5.11 -9.59 6.00
C SER A 161 -4.05 -10.07 7.00
N GLN A 162 -3.15 -9.19 7.46
CA GLN A 162 -2.12 -9.51 8.45
C GLN A 162 -2.56 -9.21 9.90
N LEU A 163 -3.71 -8.55 10.08
CA LEU A 163 -4.25 -8.28 11.41
C LEU A 163 -4.99 -9.52 11.92
N ASP A 164 -4.92 -9.77 13.23
CA ASP A 164 -5.65 -10.86 13.90
C ASP A 164 -7.16 -10.56 14.05
N PHE A 165 -7.74 -9.78 13.14
CA PHE A 165 -9.14 -9.36 13.14
C PHE A 165 -9.89 -10.02 11.97
N GLN A 166 -11.20 -10.19 12.11
CA GLN A 166 -12.00 -10.85 11.09
C GLN A 166 -12.61 -9.81 10.15
N PHE A 167 -12.24 -9.88 8.87
CA PHE A 167 -12.78 -9.03 7.83
C PHE A 167 -13.28 -9.89 6.68
N ASN A 168 -14.40 -9.49 6.07
CA ASN A 168 -14.78 -9.93 4.73
C ASN A 168 -14.73 -8.71 3.82
N LEU A 169 -13.71 -8.65 2.97
CA LEU A 169 -13.46 -7.53 2.07
C LEU A 169 -13.97 -7.85 0.67
N THR A 170 -14.86 -6.99 0.19
CA THR A 170 -15.20 -6.86 -1.22
C THR A 170 -14.53 -5.59 -1.76
N THR A 171 -13.64 -5.72 -2.73
CA THR A 171 -13.03 -4.56 -3.41
C THR A 171 -13.60 -4.44 -4.82
N ILE A 172 -14.08 -3.27 -5.21
CA ILE A 172 -14.49 -3.00 -6.59
C ILE A 172 -13.40 -2.16 -7.26
N GLU A 173 -12.81 -2.70 -8.33
CA GLU A 173 -11.81 -2.05 -9.16
C GLU A 173 -12.30 -1.98 -10.61
N ILE A 174 -12.24 -0.79 -11.20
CA ILE A 174 -12.79 -0.52 -12.53
C ILE A 174 -11.82 -0.94 -13.64
N ASP A 175 -10.52 -0.96 -13.35
CA ASP A 175 -9.47 -1.30 -14.29
C ASP A 175 -8.88 -2.70 -14.03
N PRO A 176 -9.18 -3.71 -14.87
CA PRO A 176 -8.64 -5.05 -14.69
C PRO A 176 -7.11 -5.11 -14.79
N ASN A 177 -6.45 -4.14 -15.44
CA ASN A 177 -5.00 -4.11 -15.52
C ASN A 177 -4.36 -3.71 -14.19
N ILE A 178 -5.07 -2.93 -13.36
CA ILE A 178 -4.64 -2.61 -11.99
C ILE A 178 -4.73 -3.87 -11.12
N ILE A 179 -5.78 -4.66 -11.29
CA ILE A 179 -5.92 -5.96 -10.61
C ILE A 179 -4.75 -6.89 -10.99
N GLU A 180 -4.46 -7.04 -12.29
CA GLU A 180 -3.33 -7.85 -12.77
C GLU A 180 -1.99 -7.34 -12.20
N ALA A 181 -1.78 -6.02 -12.21
CA ALA A 181 -0.57 -5.42 -11.65
C ALA A 181 -0.44 -5.66 -10.15
N SER A 182 -1.53 -5.56 -9.39
CA SER A 182 -1.56 -5.85 -7.95
C SER A 182 -1.13 -7.29 -7.66
N GLN A 183 -1.62 -8.26 -8.45
CA GLN A 183 -1.31 -9.68 -8.28
C GLN A 183 0.14 -9.97 -8.66
N LYS A 184 0.64 -9.34 -9.73
CA LYS A 184 1.96 -9.63 -10.29
C LYS A 184 3.11 -8.94 -9.57
N PHE A 185 2.90 -7.73 -9.08
CA PHE A 185 3.99 -6.88 -8.56
C PHE A 185 3.83 -6.51 -7.09
N PHE A 186 2.65 -6.72 -6.50
CA PHE A 186 2.38 -6.33 -5.11
C PHE A 186 1.99 -7.54 -4.24
N ASP A 187 2.11 -8.77 -4.72
CA ASP A 187 1.71 -10.00 -4.01
C ASP A 187 0.24 -9.97 -3.53
N PHE A 188 -0.64 -9.31 -4.27
CA PHE A 188 -2.07 -9.37 -4.00
C PHE A 188 -2.64 -10.73 -4.37
N GLU A 189 -3.38 -11.32 -3.42
CA GLU A 189 -4.00 -12.63 -3.56
C GLU A 189 -5.42 -12.56 -2.99
N GLU A 190 -6.38 -13.01 -3.80
CA GLU A 190 -7.75 -13.20 -3.36
C GLU A 190 -7.87 -14.47 -2.50
N ASN A 191 -8.80 -14.46 -1.56
CA ASN A 191 -9.17 -15.60 -0.75
C ASN A 191 -10.66 -15.52 -0.36
N GLU A 192 -11.14 -16.47 0.45
CA GLU A 192 -12.56 -16.57 0.85
C GLU A 192 -13.11 -15.27 1.48
N ASN A 193 -12.25 -14.48 2.12
CA ASN A 193 -12.61 -13.28 2.89
C ASN A 193 -12.00 -11.99 2.31
N ASN A 194 -11.38 -12.05 1.14
CA ASN A 194 -10.81 -10.89 0.45
C ASN A 194 -10.85 -11.14 -1.06
N HIS A 195 -11.79 -10.50 -1.74
CA HIS A 195 -12.01 -10.69 -3.17
C HIS A 195 -12.15 -9.36 -3.90
N VAL A 196 -11.82 -9.36 -5.19
CA VAL A 196 -11.87 -8.19 -6.06
C VAL A 196 -12.85 -8.44 -7.19
N ILE A 197 -13.71 -7.47 -7.44
CA ILE A 197 -14.66 -7.49 -8.54
C ILE A 197 -14.22 -6.43 -9.54
N ALA A 198 -13.86 -6.90 -10.74
CA ALA A 198 -13.57 -6.04 -11.88
C ALA A 198 -14.88 -5.43 -12.43
N ALA A 199 -15.27 -4.25 -11.95
CA ALA A 199 -16.54 -3.62 -12.29
C ALA A 199 -16.52 -2.10 -12.12
N ASP A 200 -17.48 -1.43 -12.75
CA ASP A 200 -17.80 -0.04 -12.42
C ASP A 200 -18.48 0.01 -11.04
N GLY A 201 -17.85 0.68 -10.09
CA GLY A 201 -18.34 0.79 -8.71
C GLY A 201 -19.69 1.49 -8.60
N ILE A 202 -19.99 2.45 -9.48
CA ILE A 202 -21.27 3.15 -9.47
C ILE A 202 -22.38 2.18 -9.87
N VAL A 203 -22.20 1.49 -11.00
CA VAL A 203 -23.18 0.52 -11.51
C VAL A 203 -23.35 -0.65 -10.55
N LEU A 204 -22.26 -1.22 -10.04
CA LEU A 204 -22.32 -2.36 -9.14
C LEU A 204 -22.92 -1.98 -7.78
N SER A 205 -22.68 -0.77 -7.27
CA SER A 205 -23.30 -0.33 -6.01
C SER A 205 -24.84 -0.27 -6.09
N GLU A 206 -25.39 0.20 -7.23
CA GLU A 206 -26.84 0.20 -7.44
C GLU A 206 -27.39 -1.22 -7.42
N ARG A 207 -26.72 -2.15 -8.10
CA ARG A 207 -27.10 -3.56 -8.12
C ARG A 207 -27.01 -4.24 -6.76
N LEU A 208 -25.92 -4.03 -6.02
CA LEU A 208 -25.77 -4.56 -4.66
C LEU A 208 -26.89 -4.08 -3.74
N LYS A 209 -27.29 -2.81 -3.89
CA LYS A 209 -28.41 -2.24 -3.15
C LYS A 209 -29.73 -2.93 -3.50
N GLU A 210 -30.02 -3.11 -4.79
CA GLU A 210 -31.22 -3.81 -5.26
C GLU A 210 -31.28 -5.27 -4.79
N GLU A 211 -30.13 -5.93 -4.69
CA GLU A 211 -29.99 -7.29 -4.18
C GLU A 211 -30.03 -7.36 -2.64
N GLY A 212 -30.12 -6.23 -1.94
CA GLY A 212 -30.28 -6.15 -0.48
C GLY A 212 -28.99 -6.37 0.31
N PHE A 213 -27.82 -6.21 -0.32
CA PHE A 213 -26.54 -6.25 0.39
C PHE A 213 -26.39 -5.07 1.33
N THR A 214 -25.69 -5.30 2.44
CA THR A 214 -25.32 -4.26 3.41
C THR A 214 -23.91 -4.50 3.91
N PHE A 215 -23.20 -3.43 4.24
CA PHE A 215 -21.83 -3.44 4.73
C PHE A 215 -21.72 -2.67 6.04
N ASP A 216 -20.87 -3.11 6.95
CA ASP A 216 -20.60 -2.37 8.19
C ASP A 216 -19.81 -1.11 7.88
N PHE A 217 -18.88 -1.20 6.93
CA PHE A 217 -18.01 -0.09 6.59
C PHE A 217 -17.74 -0.02 5.09
N ILE A 218 -17.86 1.18 4.54
CA ILE A 218 -17.47 1.46 3.15
C ILE A 218 -16.20 2.32 3.15
N ILE A 219 -15.25 2.01 2.27
CA ILE A 219 -14.07 2.84 2.01
C ILE A 219 -14.13 3.31 0.56
N LEU A 220 -14.25 4.61 0.35
CA LEU A 220 -14.23 5.24 -0.97
C LEU A 220 -12.83 5.82 -1.24
N ASP A 221 -12.05 5.09 -2.03
CA ASP A 221 -10.69 5.45 -2.47
C ASP A 221 -10.57 5.41 -4.01
N ALA A 222 -11.65 5.81 -4.69
CA ALA A 222 -11.69 5.86 -6.15
C ALA A 222 -11.14 7.21 -6.63
N SER A 223 -9.89 7.22 -7.11
CA SER A 223 -9.20 8.42 -7.59
C SER A 223 -9.02 8.43 -9.11
N THR A 224 -8.85 9.63 -9.67
CA THR A 224 -8.47 9.81 -11.07
C THR A 224 -6.99 10.15 -11.12
N THR A 225 -6.20 9.38 -11.85
CA THR A 225 -4.82 9.76 -12.15
C THR A 225 -4.80 10.50 -13.49
N GLY A 226 -3.92 11.51 -13.61
CA GLY A 226 -3.57 12.04 -14.93
C GLY A 226 -4.27 13.25 -15.51
N ASP A 227 -5.07 13.92 -14.70
CA ASP A 227 -5.61 15.21 -15.11
C ASP A 227 -5.19 16.28 -14.09
N ALA A 228 -4.00 16.86 -14.29
CA ALA A 228 -3.49 17.95 -13.47
C ALA A 228 -4.36 19.22 -13.53
N SER A 229 -5.38 19.26 -14.41
CA SER A 229 -6.39 20.33 -14.41
C SER A 229 -7.45 20.15 -13.33
N LYS A 230 -7.65 18.93 -12.82
CA LYS A 230 -8.60 18.67 -11.74
C LYS A 230 -8.07 19.17 -10.41
N GLU A 231 -8.91 19.90 -9.68
CA GLU A 231 -8.60 20.35 -8.32
C GLU A 231 -8.73 19.20 -7.32
N LEU A 232 -9.77 18.37 -7.46
CA LEU A 232 -10.03 17.18 -6.65
C LEU A 232 -9.60 15.92 -7.41
N ILE A 233 -8.72 15.14 -6.79
CA ILE A 233 -8.16 13.89 -7.34
C ILE A 233 -8.90 12.68 -6.76
N CYS A 234 -9.25 12.73 -5.47
CA CYS A 234 -10.00 11.67 -4.81
C CYS A 234 -11.06 12.28 -3.86
N PRO A 235 -12.32 11.79 -3.89
CA PRO A 235 -12.85 10.84 -4.86
C PRO A 235 -13.05 11.51 -6.24
N ILE A 236 -13.24 10.71 -7.29
CA ILE A 236 -13.69 11.24 -8.58
C ILE A 236 -15.09 11.87 -8.47
N GLU A 237 -15.36 12.89 -9.30
CA GLU A 237 -16.59 13.69 -9.26
C GLU A 237 -17.87 12.84 -9.43
N GLU A 238 -17.78 11.73 -10.16
CA GLU A 238 -18.88 10.82 -10.43
C GLU A 238 -19.44 10.18 -9.14
N PHE A 239 -18.61 9.97 -8.11
CA PHE A 239 -19.08 9.49 -6.79
C PHE A 239 -19.74 10.58 -5.95
N LEU A 240 -19.64 11.86 -6.33
CA LEU A 240 -20.21 12.99 -5.59
C LEU A 240 -21.65 13.31 -6.00
N GLY A 241 -22.22 12.56 -6.95
CA GLY A 241 -23.63 12.69 -7.31
C GLY A 241 -24.55 12.26 -6.16
N GLU A 242 -25.58 13.05 -5.87
CA GLU A 242 -26.53 12.81 -4.77
C GLU A 242 -27.12 11.39 -4.78
N LYS A 243 -27.55 10.90 -5.96
CA LYS A 243 -28.05 9.52 -6.12
C LYS A 243 -27.02 8.47 -5.70
N ILE A 244 -25.74 8.70 -6.00
CA ILE A 244 -24.66 7.76 -5.73
C ILE A 244 -24.32 7.78 -4.24
N ILE A 245 -24.25 8.96 -3.62
CA ILE A 245 -24.06 9.09 -2.18
C ILE A 245 -25.22 8.45 -1.41
N SER A 246 -26.47 8.67 -1.84
CA SER A 246 -27.64 7.99 -1.28
C SER A 246 -27.52 6.47 -1.40
N THR A 247 -27.10 5.96 -2.56
CA THR A 247 -26.93 4.52 -2.79
C THR A 247 -25.84 3.93 -1.88
N MET A 248 -24.71 4.62 -1.72
CA MET A 248 -23.67 4.20 -0.77
C MET A 248 -24.16 4.25 0.67
N SER A 249 -24.93 5.27 1.06
CA SER A 249 -25.55 5.33 2.38
C SER A 249 -26.52 4.18 2.62
N GLU A 250 -27.38 3.85 1.66
CA GLU A 250 -28.31 2.70 1.77
C GLU A 250 -27.59 1.34 1.86
N LEU A 251 -26.39 1.22 1.29
CA LEU A 251 -25.52 0.05 1.44
C LEU A 251 -24.83 -0.03 2.81
N VAL A 252 -24.74 1.08 3.55
CA VAL A 252 -24.15 1.09 4.90
C VAL A 252 -25.18 0.60 5.92
N SER A 253 -24.77 -0.31 6.81
CA SER A 253 -25.64 -0.84 7.85
C SER A 253 -26.13 0.26 8.81
N PRO A 254 -27.22 0.07 9.57
CA PRO A 254 -27.74 1.10 10.48
C PRO A 254 -26.76 1.59 11.56
N LYS A 255 -25.72 0.80 11.87
CA LYS A 255 -24.64 1.19 12.82
C LYS A 255 -23.32 1.49 12.12
N GLY A 256 -23.28 1.31 10.82
CA GLY A 256 -22.10 1.42 9.99
C GLY A 256 -21.66 2.84 9.69
N GLY A 257 -20.71 2.94 8.77
CA GLY A 257 -20.25 4.21 8.24
C GLY A 257 -19.45 4.10 6.96
N ILE A 258 -18.95 5.24 6.51
CA ILE A 258 -18.14 5.37 5.31
C ILE A 258 -16.93 6.25 5.60
N ALA A 259 -15.78 5.85 5.07
CA ALA A 259 -14.57 6.66 5.01
C ALA A 259 -14.30 7.05 3.56
N VAL A 260 -14.11 8.35 3.31
CA VAL A 260 -13.91 8.94 1.99
C VAL A 260 -12.56 9.61 1.97
N ASN A 261 -11.66 9.13 1.11
CA ASN A 261 -10.39 9.80 0.85
C ASN A 261 -10.66 11.18 0.23
N ILE A 262 -10.06 12.23 0.76
CA ILE A 262 -10.06 13.55 0.15
C ILE A 262 -8.63 13.89 -0.22
N TYR A 263 -8.32 13.78 -1.52
CA TYR A 263 -7.06 14.25 -2.07
C TYR A 263 -7.34 15.37 -3.06
N ALA A 264 -6.95 16.60 -2.73
CA ALA A 264 -7.07 17.75 -3.64
C ALA A 264 -5.72 18.45 -3.82
N LEU A 265 -5.39 18.80 -5.07
CA LEU A 265 -4.18 19.55 -5.41
C LEU A 265 -4.35 21.05 -5.12
N LYS A 266 -5.59 21.53 -5.10
CA LYS A 266 -5.95 22.94 -4.89
C LYS A 266 -7.27 23.05 -4.13
N ASN A 267 -7.48 24.20 -3.50
CA ASN A 267 -8.75 24.54 -2.84
C ASN A 267 -9.24 23.46 -1.84
N GLN A 268 -8.33 22.79 -1.13
CA GLN A 268 -8.64 21.69 -0.20
C GLN A 268 -9.85 22.00 0.70
N LYS A 269 -9.84 23.15 1.39
CA LYS A 269 -10.94 23.57 2.28
C LYS A 269 -12.30 23.66 1.58
N LYS A 270 -12.36 24.12 0.32
CA LYS A 270 -13.60 24.17 -0.47
C LYS A 270 -14.12 22.77 -0.76
N HIS A 271 -13.23 21.83 -1.09
CA HIS A 271 -13.59 20.43 -1.31
C HIS A 271 -14.02 19.76 -0.02
N GLU A 272 -13.33 20.00 1.10
CA GLU A 272 -13.73 19.54 2.44
C GLU A 272 -15.17 19.96 2.77
N GLU A 273 -15.49 21.26 2.65
CA GLU A 273 -16.81 21.80 2.96
C GLU A 273 -17.89 21.22 2.04
N ARG A 274 -17.59 21.10 0.73
CA ARG A 274 -18.50 20.50 -0.25
C ARG A 274 -18.80 19.04 0.09
N LEU A 275 -17.77 18.21 0.29
CA LEU A 275 -17.96 16.79 0.60
C LEU A 275 -18.69 16.62 1.93
N LYS A 276 -18.31 17.37 2.97
CA LYS A 276 -19.02 17.35 4.26
C LYS A 276 -20.50 17.68 4.08
N SER A 277 -20.84 18.70 3.29
CA SER A 277 -22.22 19.09 3.02
C SER A 277 -23.01 18.05 2.23
N LEU A 278 -22.39 17.35 1.29
CA LEU A 278 -23.05 16.31 0.50
C LEU A 278 -23.33 15.07 1.35
N PHE A 279 -22.34 14.58 2.09
CA PHE A 279 -22.49 13.37 2.90
C PHE A 279 -23.37 13.58 4.14
N ALA A 280 -23.35 14.77 4.75
CA ALA A 280 -24.20 15.08 5.90
C ALA A 280 -25.72 15.08 5.59
N GLN A 281 -26.11 15.03 4.32
CA GLN A 281 -27.53 14.86 3.93
C GLN A 281 -28.02 13.42 4.09
N HIS A 282 -27.10 12.45 4.11
CA HIS A 282 -27.42 11.01 4.14
C HIS A 282 -26.91 10.31 5.41
N PHE A 283 -25.99 10.93 6.15
CA PHE A 283 -25.43 10.38 7.39
C PHE A 283 -25.73 11.28 8.59
N ALA A 284 -25.97 10.67 9.75
CA ALA A 284 -26.33 11.38 10.98
C ALA A 284 -25.15 12.15 11.60
N SER A 285 -23.92 11.67 11.41
CA SER A 285 -22.72 12.36 11.87
C SER A 285 -21.60 12.20 10.87
N CYS A 286 -20.83 13.26 10.67
CA CYS A 286 -19.64 13.29 9.85
C CYS A 286 -18.53 14.07 10.55
N LEU A 287 -17.31 13.58 10.45
CA LEU A 287 -16.11 14.23 10.98
C LEU A 287 -14.98 14.16 9.97
N LEU A 288 -14.15 15.19 9.98
CA LEU A 288 -13.01 15.29 9.09
C LEU A 288 -11.74 15.00 9.88
N LEU A 289 -10.89 14.14 9.33
CA LEU A 289 -9.58 13.77 9.84
C LEU A 289 -8.50 14.39 8.98
N ARG A 290 -7.78 15.36 9.55
CA ARG A 290 -6.65 16.03 8.95
C ARG A 290 -5.37 15.41 9.46
N TYR A 291 -4.55 14.90 8.55
CA TYR A 291 -3.22 14.37 8.85
C TYR A 291 -2.15 14.88 7.88
N SER A 292 -2.54 15.51 6.78
CA SER A 292 -1.67 16.23 5.86
C SER A 292 -2.42 17.41 5.22
N GLU A 293 -1.70 18.29 4.51
CA GLU A 293 -2.31 19.45 3.85
C GLU A 293 -3.16 19.06 2.64
N GLU A 294 -2.68 18.12 1.82
CA GLU A 294 -3.32 17.74 0.55
C GLU A 294 -4.24 16.52 0.69
N GLN A 295 -3.98 15.64 1.65
CA GLN A 295 -4.77 14.44 1.90
C GLN A 295 -5.40 14.42 3.28
N GLN A 296 -6.70 14.16 3.30
CA GLN A 296 -7.53 14.10 4.48
C GLN A 296 -8.57 12.99 4.33
N LEU A 297 -9.28 12.68 5.42
CA LEU A 297 -10.32 11.65 5.41
C LEU A 297 -11.63 12.20 5.98
N LEU A 298 -12.70 12.18 5.20
CA LEU A 298 -14.05 12.41 5.71
C LEU A 298 -14.62 11.07 6.16
N VAL A 299 -15.10 11.00 7.41
CA VAL A 299 -15.69 9.79 7.98
C VAL A 299 -17.09 10.11 8.44
N CYS A 300 -18.07 9.34 7.97
CA CYS A 300 -19.48 9.54 8.30
C CYS A 300 -20.10 8.25 8.85
N SER A 301 -21.11 8.38 9.70
CA SER A 301 -21.85 7.26 10.29
C SER A 301 -23.35 7.56 10.35
N HIS A 302 -24.16 6.49 10.28
CA HIS A 302 -25.59 6.56 10.56
C HIS A 302 -25.90 6.80 12.05
N ARG A 303 -24.90 6.68 12.94
CA ARG A 303 -25.08 6.98 14.37
C ARG A 303 -24.80 8.44 14.65
N ASP A 304 -25.63 9.03 15.49
CA ASP A 304 -25.47 10.40 15.96
C ASP A 304 -24.37 10.54 17.04
N GLY A 305 -23.87 11.76 17.22
CA GLY A 305 -22.85 12.13 18.22
C GLY A 305 -21.44 11.61 17.91
N TRP A 306 -21.20 11.06 16.72
CA TRP A 306 -19.87 10.61 16.24
C TRP A 306 -19.17 11.73 15.48
N ASN A 307 -18.88 12.81 16.21
CA ASN A 307 -18.20 14.00 15.71
C ASN A 307 -17.25 14.58 16.77
N TRP A 308 -16.49 15.60 16.41
CA TRP A 308 -15.51 16.20 17.30
C TRP A 308 -16.16 17.00 18.43
N GLU A 309 -17.31 17.60 18.20
CA GLU A 309 -18.00 18.48 19.14
C GLU A 309 -18.56 17.70 20.34
N SER A 310 -19.20 16.56 20.11
CA SER A 310 -19.79 15.74 21.19
C SER A 310 -18.95 14.53 21.58
N GLY A 311 -18.09 14.05 20.69
CA GLY A 311 -17.48 12.71 20.78
C GLY A 311 -15.98 12.69 21.04
N ARG A 312 -15.28 13.83 21.13
CA ARG A 312 -13.80 13.91 21.10
C ARG A 312 -13.09 12.93 22.03
N GLN A 313 -13.46 12.91 23.31
CA GLN A 313 -12.81 12.04 24.29
C GLN A 313 -13.04 10.55 23.99
N ARG A 314 -14.24 10.19 23.55
CA ARG A 314 -14.57 8.81 23.14
C ARG A 314 -13.76 8.41 21.92
N LEU A 315 -13.75 9.23 20.88
CA LEU A 315 -12.98 9.01 19.66
C LEU A 315 -11.49 8.81 19.98
N PHE A 316 -10.92 9.67 20.83
CA PHE A 316 -9.53 9.56 21.24
C PHE A 316 -9.24 8.28 22.04
N ASN A 317 -10.11 7.92 22.99
CA ASN A 317 -9.96 6.68 23.76
C ASN A 317 -10.01 5.45 22.83
N ASN A 318 -10.88 5.45 21.83
CA ASN A 318 -11.00 4.37 20.86
C ASN A 318 -9.74 4.25 19.98
N LEU A 319 -9.15 5.38 19.58
CA LEU A 319 -7.86 5.40 18.88
C LEU A 319 -6.75 4.81 19.74
N LEU A 320 -6.65 5.18 21.02
CA LEU A 320 -5.64 4.62 21.94
C LEU A 320 -5.80 3.12 22.13
N ILE A 321 -7.03 2.61 22.16
CA ILE A 321 -7.30 1.17 22.21
C ILE A 321 -6.82 0.49 20.93
N HIS A 322 -7.13 1.06 19.76
CA HIS A 322 -6.73 0.51 18.47
C HIS A 322 -5.21 0.52 18.30
N GLU A 323 -4.58 1.65 18.57
CA GLU A 323 -3.11 1.85 18.57
C GLU A 323 -2.39 0.77 19.37
N LYS A 324 -2.85 0.48 20.60
CA LYS A 324 -2.27 -0.59 21.43
C LYS A 324 -2.38 -1.97 20.81
N ARG A 325 -3.42 -2.24 20.01
CA ARG A 325 -3.64 -3.55 19.37
C ARG A 325 -2.76 -3.73 18.13
N ILE A 326 -2.60 -2.68 17.34
CA ILE A 326 -1.79 -2.74 16.11
C ILE A 326 -0.31 -2.41 16.35
N GLY A 327 0.03 -1.82 17.50
CA GLY A 327 1.40 -1.45 17.87
C GLY A 327 1.96 -0.25 17.12
N ILE A 328 1.10 0.62 16.57
CA ILE A 328 1.50 1.77 15.74
C ILE A 328 0.99 3.08 16.36
N PRO A 329 1.87 4.03 16.70
CA PRO A 329 1.48 5.29 17.34
C PRO A 329 0.79 6.23 16.34
N ILE A 330 -0.53 6.35 16.45
CA ILE A 330 -1.38 7.13 15.53
C ILE A 330 -2.29 8.13 16.25
N ALA A 331 -2.69 7.82 17.49
CA ALA A 331 -3.73 8.57 18.19
C ALA A 331 -3.29 10.00 18.49
N GLU A 332 -2.11 10.18 19.08
CA GLU A 332 -1.63 11.51 19.44
C GLU A 332 -1.38 12.41 18.23
N ASN A 333 -0.83 11.85 17.15
CA ASN A 333 -0.54 12.59 15.93
C ASN A 333 -1.83 13.08 15.27
N LEU A 334 -2.83 12.20 15.19
CA LEU A 334 -4.13 12.56 14.64
C LEU A 334 -4.85 13.61 15.49
N MET A 335 -4.80 13.49 16.82
CA MET A 335 -5.43 14.46 17.74
C MET A 335 -4.76 15.83 17.77
N LYS A 336 -3.47 15.93 17.46
CA LYS A 336 -2.79 17.24 17.38
C LYS A 336 -3.29 18.07 16.18
N LEU A 337 -3.77 17.40 15.14
CA LEU A 337 -4.15 18.01 13.87
C LEU A 337 -5.67 18.24 13.72
N ASN A 338 -6.48 17.74 14.66
CA ASN A 338 -7.94 17.81 14.67
C ASN A 338 -8.45 18.17 16.05
#